data_AF-A0A445BYQ2-F1
#
_entry.id   AF-A0A445BYQ2-F1
#
_cell.length_a   1.000
_cell.length_b   1.000
_cell.length_c   1.000
_cell.angle_alpha   90.00
_cell.angle_beta   90.00
_cell.angle_gamma   90.00
#
_symmetry.space_group_name_H-M   'P 1'
#
loop_
_entity.id
_entity.type
_entity.pdbx_description
1 polymer ?
#
loop_
_entity_poly.entity_id
_entity_poly.type
_entity_poly.pdbx_seq_one_letter_code
_entity_poly.pdbx_strand_id
1 'polypeptide(L)'
;MEMIKGIKGHGYYDELVVPIIENTAYEYELTDSLAKAIEAYPKSTAVLVRNHGVYVWGDTWISAKTQTECYHYLFDAAIKLHQMGLDWSAPNHGPIQSARSSLRIAGESNFSVKAKKDNGDTDPFPRCIVLDIEGTTTPISFVSEVLFPYARDNVGRHLSLTYDTPDTQNDIKLLRSQVESDLEQGVPGAVPIPSDDAGKEEVIAALVANVDAMIKADRKITALKELQGHIWRTGYEKDELEGIVYDDVPEALEKWHALGIKVYIYSSGSRLAQRLIFGKTNHGDLRKYLSGFFDTTVGNKKETRSYVEISESLGVDKPSDILFVTDVYQEATAAKGAGLEAVISIRPGNGPLPENHGFKTIKSFSEI
;
A
#
# COMPACT_ATOMS: atom_id res chain seq x y z
N MET A 1 17.28 11.74 17.35
CA MET A 1 16.07 11.38 16.57
C MET A 1 14.90 12.20 17.08
N GLU A 2 14.22 12.98 16.23
CA GLU A 2 13.24 13.97 16.67
C GLU A 2 12.00 13.41 17.38
N MET A 3 11.59 12.18 17.03
CA MET A 3 10.42 11.51 17.60
C MET A 3 10.53 11.15 19.09
N ILE A 4 11.71 11.30 19.69
CA ILE A 4 11.89 11.13 21.14
C ILE A 4 11.03 12.10 21.97
N LYS A 5 10.72 13.28 21.41
CA LYS A 5 9.87 14.30 22.06
C LYS A 5 8.42 13.84 22.26
N GLY A 6 7.97 12.84 21.49
CA GLY A 6 6.62 12.27 21.62
C GLY A 6 6.50 11.27 22.78
N ILE A 7 7.61 10.92 23.41
CA ILE A 7 7.63 10.07 24.61
C ILE A 7 7.59 10.97 25.84
N LYS A 8 6.66 10.67 26.74
CA LYS A 8 6.43 11.46 27.95
C LYS A 8 7.73 11.57 28.75
N GLY A 9 8.15 12.80 29.08
CA GLY A 9 9.33 13.06 29.89
C GLY A 9 10.66 13.15 29.15
N HIS A 10 10.66 13.16 27.81
CA HIS A 10 11.88 13.30 27.01
C HIS A 10 11.85 14.52 26.07
N GLY A 11 12.96 15.25 26.03
CA GLY A 11 13.29 16.27 25.06
C GLY A 11 14.27 15.76 23.99
N TYR A 12 14.60 16.63 23.03
CA TYR A 12 15.44 16.26 21.87
C TYR A 12 16.83 15.72 22.22
N TYR A 13 17.42 16.23 23.30
CA TYR A 13 18.77 15.88 23.76
C TYR A 13 18.76 14.80 24.85
N ASP A 14 17.59 14.29 25.23
CA ASP A 14 17.50 13.29 26.28
C ASP A 14 17.84 11.90 25.75
N GLU A 15 18.41 11.07 26.63
CA GLU A 15 18.68 9.67 26.33
C GLU A 15 17.49 8.82 26.79
N LEU A 16 16.90 8.09 25.85
CA LEU A 16 15.83 7.12 26.10
C LEU A 16 16.43 5.73 26.15
N VAL A 17 16.31 5.07 27.31
CA VAL A 17 16.77 3.69 27.51
C VAL A 17 15.55 2.78 27.70
N VAL A 18 15.34 1.86 26.76
CA VAL A 18 14.26 0.87 26.83
C VAL A 18 14.81 -0.47 27.33
N PRO A 19 14.37 -0.97 28.49
CA PRO A 19 14.84 -2.26 29.00
C PRO A 19 14.34 -3.43 28.15
N ILE A 20 15.17 -4.46 28.03
CA ILE A 20 14.83 -5.74 27.40
C ILE A 20 14.78 -6.81 28.51
N ILE A 21 13.65 -7.50 28.64
CA ILE A 21 13.46 -8.63 29.56
C ILE A 21 13.35 -9.95 28.79
N GLU A 22 13.65 -11.06 29.45
CA GLU A 22 13.51 -12.40 28.86
C GLU A 22 12.04 -12.82 28.80
N ASN A 23 11.69 -13.56 27.76
CA ASN A 23 10.34 -14.09 27.59
C ASN A 23 10.12 -15.33 28.49
N THR A 24 8.89 -15.48 28.97
CA THR A 24 8.44 -16.63 29.76
C THR A 24 7.43 -17.45 28.96
N ALA A 25 7.07 -18.64 29.45
CA ALA A 25 6.10 -19.50 28.76
C ALA A 25 4.67 -18.93 28.81
N TYR A 26 4.37 -18.16 29.86
CA TYR A 26 3.07 -17.55 30.08
C TYR A 26 3.20 -16.08 30.49
N GLU A 27 2.27 -15.23 30.03
CA GLU A 27 2.31 -13.78 30.25
C GLU A 27 2.25 -13.39 31.74
N TYR A 28 1.55 -14.16 32.58
CA TYR A 28 1.45 -13.86 34.02
C TYR A 28 2.81 -13.95 34.74
N GLU A 29 3.76 -14.72 34.19
CA GLU A 29 5.11 -14.89 34.74
C GLU A 29 6.01 -13.69 34.43
N LEU A 30 5.64 -12.83 33.48
CA LEU A 30 6.37 -11.61 33.14
C LEU A 30 6.20 -10.51 34.19
N THR A 31 5.19 -10.61 35.06
CA THR A 31 4.78 -9.56 36.00
C THR A 31 5.93 -9.05 36.86
N ASP A 32 6.72 -9.96 37.46
CA ASP A 32 7.83 -9.59 38.35
C ASP A 32 8.99 -8.93 37.59
N SER A 33 9.32 -9.43 36.41
CA SER A 33 10.37 -8.84 35.55
C SER A 33 9.96 -7.49 34.97
N LEU A 34 8.68 -7.35 34.61
CA LEU A 34 8.12 -6.11 34.10
C LEU A 34 8.10 -5.03 35.20
N ALA A 35 7.66 -5.39 36.42
CA ALA A 35 7.66 -4.47 37.56
C ALA A 35 9.07 -3.98 37.90
N LYS A 36 10.06 -4.88 37.94
CA LYS A 36 11.48 -4.51 38.16
C LYS A 36 12.02 -3.60 37.06
N ALA A 37 11.65 -3.84 35.80
CA ALA A 37 12.06 -3.02 34.68
C ALA A 37 11.44 -1.61 34.74
N ILE A 38 10.16 -1.49 35.11
CA ILE A 38 9.47 -0.21 35.29
C ILE A 38 10.11 0.61 36.42
N GLU A 39 10.45 -0.04 37.54
CA GLU A 39 11.09 0.63 38.68
C GLU A 39 12.51 1.09 38.37
N ALA A 40 13.29 0.27 37.65
CA ALA A 40 14.67 0.60 37.28
C ALA A 40 14.77 1.69 36.19
N TYR A 41 13.76 1.80 35.31
CA TYR A 41 13.74 2.74 34.19
C TYR A 41 12.50 3.64 34.22
N PRO A 42 12.37 4.53 35.22
CA PRO A 42 11.14 5.32 35.43
C PRO A 42 10.89 6.36 34.34
N LYS A 43 11.90 6.66 33.51
CA LYS A 43 11.76 7.54 32.35
C LYS A 43 11.19 6.80 31.14
N SER A 44 11.38 5.49 31.04
CA SER A 44 10.84 4.69 29.94
C SER A 44 9.38 4.38 30.17
N THR A 45 8.60 4.45 29.10
CA THR A 45 7.20 4.02 29.05
C THR A 45 7.01 2.75 28.22
N ALA A 46 8.13 2.07 27.94
CA ALA A 46 8.15 0.81 27.22
C ALA A 46 9.09 -0.22 27.86
N VAL A 47 8.75 -1.50 27.70
CA VAL A 47 9.63 -2.65 27.94
C VAL A 47 9.57 -3.57 26.74
N LEU A 48 10.73 -4.02 26.26
CA LEU A 48 10.86 -5.03 25.23
C LEU A 48 10.96 -6.43 25.85
N VAL A 49 10.19 -7.37 25.34
CA VAL A 49 10.26 -8.78 25.71
C VAL A 49 10.90 -9.55 24.56
N ARG A 50 12.02 -10.21 24.83
CA ARG A 50 12.82 -10.89 23.80
C ARG A 50 11.97 -11.90 23.02
N ASN A 51 12.01 -11.86 21.69
CA ASN A 51 11.25 -12.76 20.81
C ASN A 51 9.72 -12.69 20.98
N HIS A 52 9.18 -11.63 21.59
CA HIS A 52 7.74 -11.48 21.79
C HIS A 52 7.24 -10.15 21.23
N GLY A 53 7.73 -9.03 21.78
CA GLY A 53 7.25 -7.71 21.37
C GLY A 53 7.57 -6.62 22.37
N VAL A 54 6.87 -5.49 22.26
CA VAL A 54 7.01 -4.35 23.17
C VAL A 54 5.71 -4.13 23.94
N TYR A 55 5.82 -3.89 25.24
CA TYR A 55 4.73 -3.38 26.06
C TYR A 55 4.95 -1.88 26.26
N VAL A 56 3.95 -1.08 25.90
CA VAL A 56 3.98 0.39 26.03
C VAL A 56 2.76 0.84 26.82
N TRP A 57 2.94 1.80 27.73
CA TRP A 57 1.85 2.32 28.56
C TRP A 57 1.79 3.84 28.57
N GLY A 58 0.63 4.39 28.94
CA GLY A 58 0.39 5.82 29.08
C GLY A 58 -0.83 6.08 29.96
N ASP A 59 -1.00 7.33 30.41
CA ASP A 59 -2.10 7.69 31.34
C ASP A 59 -3.49 7.50 30.71
N THR A 60 -3.56 7.52 29.37
CA THR A 60 -4.76 7.26 28.57
C THR A 60 -4.41 6.36 27.39
N TRP A 61 -5.41 5.71 26.80
CA TRP A 61 -5.19 4.91 25.58
C TRP A 61 -4.60 5.74 24.42
N ILE A 62 -4.96 7.03 24.33
CA ILE A 62 -4.43 7.96 23.33
C ILE A 62 -2.94 8.17 23.58
N SER A 63 -2.55 8.46 24.83
CA SER A 63 -1.15 8.62 25.22
C SER A 63 -0.34 7.34 25.00
N ALA A 64 -0.90 6.18 25.33
CA ALA A 64 -0.26 4.89 25.09
C ALA A 64 -0.04 4.65 23.58
N LYS A 65 -1.05 4.94 22.75
CA LYS A 65 -0.96 4.82 21.29
C LYS A 65 0.11 5.75 20.71
N THR A 66 0.06 7.05 21.04
CA THR A 66 1.04 8.03 20.54
C THR A 66 2.47 7.66 20.92
N GLN A 67 2.68 7.21 22.16
CA GLN A 67 4.00 6.74 22.59
C GLN A 67 4.42 5.47 21.84
N THR A 68 3.50 4.54 21.59
CA THR A 68 3.76 3.32 20.82
C THR A 68 4.22 3.65 19.40
N GLU A 69 3.58 4.60 18.74
CA GLU A 69 3.96 5.07 17.40
C GLU A 69 5.37 5.70 17.42
N CYS A 70 5.71 6.47 18.45
CA CYS A 70 7.05 7.03 18.62
C CYS A 70 8.11 5.93 18.82
N TYR A 71 7.86 4.94 19.69
CA TYR A 71 8.76 3.81 19.88
C TYR A 71 8.93 2.99 18.60
N HIS A 72 7.84 2.72 17.88
CA HIS A 72 7.88 1.98 16.62
C HIS A 72 8.82 2.65 15.61
N TYR A 73 8.67 3.96 15.43
CA TYR A 73 9.53 4.75 14.56
C TYR A 73 11.00 4.71 15.03
N LEU A 74 11.26 4.92 16.32
CA LEU A 74 12.61 4.94 16.87
C LEU A 74 13.31 3.58 16.74
N PHE A 75 12.59 2.48 16.94
CA PHE A 75 13.13 1.13 16.76
C PHE A 75 13.41 0.82 15.29
N ASP A 76 12.49 1.14 14.38
CA ASP A 76 12.69 0.95 12.94
C ASP A 76 13.90 1.75 12.43
N ALA A 77 14.02 3.02 12.86
CA ALA A 77 15.18 3.85 12.55
C ALA A 77 16.48 3.28 13.12
N ALA A 78 16.49 2.83 14.37
CA ALA A 78 17.68 2.23 15.00
C ALA A 78 18.12 0.93 14.29
N ILE A 79 17.16 0.06 13.93
CA ILE A 79 17.42 -1.18 13.19
C ILE A 79 17.98 -0.88 11.80
N LYS A 80 17.39 0.08 11.08
CA LYS A 80 17.88 0.49 9.75
C LYS A 80 19.30 1.07 9.82
N LEU A 81 19.58 1.93 10.81
CA LEU A 81 20.93 2.45 11.04
C LEU A 81 21.92 1.31 11.28
N HIS A 82 21.56 0.33 12.12
CA HIS A 82 22.40 -0.84 12.37
C HIS A 82 22.63 -1.68 11.10
N GLN A 83 21.59 -1.95 10.31
CA GLN A 83 21.68 -2.69 9.04
C GLN A 83 22.55 -1.98 7.99
N MET A 84 22.53 -0.65 7.98
CA MET A 84 23.39 0.18 7.13
C MET A 84 24.81 0.33 7.68
N GLY A 85 25.11 -0.30 8.82
CA GLY A 85 26.39 -0.22 9.48
C GLY A 85 26.68 1.16 10.03
N LEU A 86 25.69 1.98 10.38
CA LEU A 86 25.89 3.33 10.91
C LEU A 86 25.79 3.33 12.44
N ASP A 87 26.73 4.01 13.09
CA ASP A 87 26.68 4.23 14.54
C ASP A 87 25.62 5.28 14.91
N TRP A 88 24.64 4.87 15.72
CA TRP A 88 23.57 5.74 16.21
C TRP A 88 23.99 6.60 17.42
N SER A 89 25.13 6.29 18.05
CA SER A 89 25.65 6.98 19.23
C SER A 89 26.60 8.15 18.91
N ALA A 90 27.02 8.30 17.64
CA ALA A 90 27.94 9.33 17.20
C ALA A 90 27.25 10.37 16.28
N PRO A 91 27.51 11.68 16.47
CA PRO A 91 26.94 12.75 15.63
C PRO A 91 27.52 12.78 14.20
N ASN A 92 28.67 12.11 13.99
CA ASN A 92 29.23 11.86 12.67
C ASN A 92 28.99 10.38 12.35
N HIS A 93 27.91 10.06 11.65
CA HIS A 93 27.56 8.69 11.28
C HIS A 93 28.65 8.09 10.38
N GLY A 94 29.52 7.28 10.96
CA GLY A 94 30.52 6.47 10.27
C GLY A 94 30.17 4.97 10.36
N PRO A 95 30.85 4.13 9.56
CA PRO A 95 30.67 2.69 9.62
C PRO A 95 30.98 2.18 11.05
N ILE A 96 30.13 1.28 11.58
CA ILE A 96 30.29 0.63 12.89
C ILE A 96 31.66 -0.05 12.90
N GLN A 97 32.59 0.49 13.68
CA GLN A 97 33.92 -0.10 13.83
C GLN A 97 33.81 -1.33 14.74
N SER A 98 33.71 -2.51 14.12
CA SER A 98 33.84 -3.76 14.86
C SER A 98 35.30 -3.92 15.34
N ALA A 99 35.47 -4.07 16.65
CA ALA A 99 36.76 -4.38 17.23
C ALA A 99 37.26 -5.77 16.80
N ARG A 100 38.51 -5.77 16.28
CA ARG A 100 39.52 -6.86 16.20
C ARG A 100 39.42 -7.87 15.05
N SER A 101 40.32 -7.73 14.07
CA SER A 101 41.47 -8.63 13.90
C SER A 101 42.32 -8.20 12.69
N SER A 102 43.60 -8.01 12.94
CA SER A 102 44.71 -7.90 11.99
C SER A 102 44.65 -8.92 10.85
N LEU A 103 44.63 -8.43 9.60
CA LEU A 103 45.36 -9.01 8.46
C LEU A 103 45.44 -8.00 7.33
N ARG A 104 46.63 -7.41 7.20
CA ARG A 104 47.08 -6.72 5.99
C ARG A 104 47.15 -7.75 4.86
N ILE A 105 46.42 -7.52 3.77
CA ILE A 105 46.87 -7.97 2.44
C ILE A 105 46.73 -6.79 1.50
N ALA A 106 47.88 -6.34 1.01
CA ALA A 106 48.05 -5.36 -0.05
C ALA A 106 47.61 -5.96 -1.38
N GLY A 107 46.99 -5.14 -2.24
CA GLY A 107 46.63 -5.53 -3.59
C GLY A 107 45.81 -4.44 -4.27
N GLU A 108 46.51 -3.41 -4.73
CA GLU A 108 45.97 -2.42 -5.66
C GLU A 108 45.41 -3.10 -6.92
N SER A 109 44.20 -2.74 -7.34
CA SER A 109 43.91 -2.58 -8.76
C SER A 109 42.74 -1.61 -8.96
N ASN A 110 43.02 -0.59 -9.77
CA ASN A 110 42.17 0.53 -10.09
C ASN A 110 40.95 0.11 -10.92
N PHE A 111 39.75 0.44 -10.45
CA PHE A 111 38.67 0.89 -11.32
C PHE A 111 38.10 2.20 -10.75
N SER A 112 38.67 3.30 -11.22
CA SER A 112 38.16 4.64 -11.03
C SER A 112 36.91 4.83 -11.88
N VAL A 113 35.73 4.92 -11.25
CA VAL A 113 34.62 5.69 -11.80
C VAL A 113 34.47 6.92 -10.92
N LYS A 114 34.98 8.04 -11.43
CA LYS A 114 34.83 9.36 -10.82
C LYS A 114 33.33 9.63 -10.63
N ALA A 115 32.89 9.73 -9.39
CA ALA A 115 31.66 10.44 -9.06
C ALA A 115 31.88 11.93 -9.43
N LYS A 116 31.32 12.34 -10.57
CA LYS A 116 31.11 13.76 -10.85
C LYS A 116 30.16 14.28 -9.77
N LYS A 117 30.67 15.16 -8.91
CA LYS A 117 29.84 16.23 -8.35
C LYS A 117 29.46 17.10 -9.54
N ASP A 118 28.21 16.99 -9.99
CA ASP A 118 27.65 18.01 -10.86
C ASP A 118 26.89 19.03 -10.03
N ASN A 119 27.20 20.28 -10.30
CA ASN A 119 26.58 21.46 -9.74
C ASN A 119 25.14 21.54 -10.26
N GLY A 120 24.17 21.71 -9.36
CA GLY A 120 22.98 22.53 -9.56
C GLY A 120 22.34 22.58 -10.95
N ASP A 121 22.13 21.43 -11.58
CA ASP A 121 21.27 21.29 -12.75
C ASP A 121 20.09 20.40 -12.31
N THR A 122 18.89 20.95 -12.38
CA THR A 122 17.64 20.22 -12.10
C THR A 122 17.56 19.04 -13.04
N ASP A 123 17.62 17.82 -12.51
CA ASP A 123 17.38 16.60 -13.27
C ASP A 123 16.00 16.75 -13.94
N PRO A 124 15.88 16.75 -15.28
CA PRO A 124 14.64 17.09 -15.97
C PRO A 124 13.57 15.99 -15.87
N PHE A 125 13.88 14.87 -15.21
CA PHE A 125 12.99 13.73 -15.08
C PHE A 125 12.37 13.66 -13.68
N PRO A 126 11.06 13.34 -13.59
CA PRO A 126 10.43 13.10 -12.29
C PRO A 126 11.13 11.91 -11.61
N ARG A 127 11.38 12.04 -10.30
CA ARG A 127 12.01 10.96 -9.52
C ARG A 127 11.05 9.78 -9.35
N CYS A 128 9.75 10.08 -9.32
CA CYS A 128 8.68 9.11 -9.16
C CYS A 128 7.57 9.36 -10.18
N ILE A 129 7.00 8.28 -10.71
CA ILE A 129 5.80 8.33 -11.56
C ILE A 129 4.69 7.56 -10.85
N VAL A 130 3.53 8.18 -10.71
CA VAL A 130 2.31 7.55 -10.20
C VAL A 130 1.33 7.45 -11.37
N LEU A 131 0.84 6.25 -11.65
CA LEU A 131 -0.04 5.96 -12.78
C LEU A 131 -1.43 5.55 -12.32
N ASP A 132 -2.43 6.06 -12.99
CA ASP A 132 -3.76 5.49 -12.97
C ASP A 132 -3.86 4.19 -13.81
N ILE A 133 -4.93 3.43 -13.62
CA ILE A 133 -5.21 2.21 -14.36
C ILE A 133 -6.16 2.48 -15.53
N GLU A 134 -7.43 2.66 -15.23
CA GLU A 134 -8.52 2.80 -16.22
C GLU A 134 -8.29 4.04 -17.07
N GLY A 135 -8.44 3.93 -18.39
CA GLY A 135 -8.23 5.05 -19.32
C GLY A 135 -6.77 5.54 -19.45
N THR A 136 -5.82 4.93 -18.72
CA THR A 136 -4.43 5.40 -18.63
C THR A 136 -3.43 4.32 -19.03
N THR A 137 -3.29 3.25 -18.24
CA THR A 137 -2.48 2.07 -18.61
C THR A 137 -3.31 0.97 -19.25
N THR A 138 -4.60 0.92 -18.91
CA THR A 138 -5.56 -0.12 -19.28
C THR A 138 -6.78 0.53 -19.96
N PRO A 139 -7.41 -0.09 -20.98
CA PRO A 139 -8.65 0.41 -21.54
C PRO A 139 -9.74 0.63 -20.49
N ILE A 140 -10.45 1.76 -20.57
CA ILE A 140 -11.53 2.10 -19.62
C ILE A 140 -12.65 1.04 -19.63
N SER A 141 -12.86 0.38 -20.76
CA SER A 141 -13.83 -0.71 -20.90
C SER A 141 -13.41 -2.00 -20.22
N PHE A 142 -12.13 -2.23 -19.92
CA PHE A 142 -11.68 -3.52 -19.38
C PHE A 142 -12.30 -3.81 -18.01
N VAL A 143 -12.38 -2.82 -17.12
CA VAL A 143 -12.96 -3.03 -15.79
C VAL A 143 -14.47 -3.25 -15.86
N SER A 144 -15.18 -2.41 -16.62
CA SER A 144 -16.64 -2.45 -16.73
C SER A 144 -17.19 -3.57 -17.60
N GLU A 145 -16.46 -3.98 -18.65
CA GLU A 145 -16.90 -4.98 -19.64
C GLU A 145 -16.24 -6.35 -19.46
N VAL A 146 -15.14 -6.46 -18.71
CA VAL A 146 -14.46 -7.75 -18.46
C VAL A 146 -14.45 -8.10 -16.98
N LEU A 147 -13.85 -7.29 -16.11
CA LEU A 147 -13.65 -7.67 -14.71
C LEU A 147 -14.97 -7.76 -13.92
N PHE A 148 -15.86 -6.76 -14.02
CA PHE A 148 -17.14 -6.81 -13.31
C PHE A 148 -18.09 -7.90 -13.84
N PRO A 149 -18.28 -8.08 -15.15
CA PRO A 149 -19.05 -9.20 -15.67
C PRO A 149 -18.48 -10.56 -15.27
N TYR A 150 -17.15 -10.73 -15.32
CA TYR A 150 -16.52 -11.97 -14.87
C TYR A 150 -16.82 -12.25 -13.39
N ALA A 151 -16.71 -11.26 -12.51
CA ALA A 151 -17.00 -11.44 -11.08
C ALA A 151 -18.48 -11.85 -10.85
N ARG A 152 -19.41 -11.18 -11.53
CA ARG A 152 -20.84 -11.48 -11.47
C ARG A 152 -21.13 -12.91 -11.94
N ASP A 153 -20.58 -13.30 -13.08
CA ASP A 153 -20.91 -14.57 -13.73
C ASP A 153 -20.21 -15.77 -13.04
N ASN A 154 -19.15 -15.52 -12.27
CA ASN A 154 -18.37 -16.57 -11.60
C ASN A 154 -18.53 -16.63 -10.08
N VAL A 155 -19.31 -15.74 -9.45
CA VAL A 155 -19.46 -15.71 -7.98
C VAL A 155 -19.92 -17.07 -7.42
N GLY A 156 -20.94 -17.69 -8.02
CA GLY A 156 -21.45 -18.99 -7.57
C GLY A 156 -20.39 -20.08 -7.68
N ARG A 157 -19.72 -20.16 -8.83
CA ARG A 157 -18.65 -21.14 -9.07
C ARG A 157 -17.48 -20.96 -8.10
N HIS A 158 -17.05 -19.72 -7.86
CA HIS A 158 -15.99 -19.41 -6.90
C HIS A 158 -16.39 -19.86 -5.51
N LEU A 159 -17.53 -19.39 -4.99
CA LEU A 159 -18.02 -19.75 -3.66
C LEU A 159 -18.18 -21.26 -3.50
N SER A 160 -18.66 -22.00 -4.50
CA SER A 160 -18.77 -23.46 -4.42
C SER A 160 -17.41 -24.15 -4.30
N LEU A 161 -16.42 -23.69 -5.06
CA LEU A 161 -15.07 -24.27 -5.09
C LEU A 161 -14.25 -23.95 -3.85
N THR A 162 -14.39 -22.73 -3.30
CA THR A 162 -13.56 -22.23 -2.22
C THR A 162 -14.30 -22.11 -0.89
N TYR A 163 -15.54 -22.58 -0.81
CA TYR A 163 -16.42 -22.42 0.37
C TYR A 163 -15.71 -22.67 1.70
N ASP A 164 -15.01 -23.79 1.81
CA ASP A 164 -14.41 -24.24 3.07
C ASP A 164 -13.04 -23.58 3.36
N THR A 165 -12.59 -22.67 2.49
CA THR A 165 -11.35 -21.92 2.70
C THR A 165 -11.56 -20.77 3.70
N PRO A 166 -10.54 -20.42 4.51
CA PRO A 166 -10.64 -19.32 5.46
C PRO A 166 -10.99 -17.98 4.81
N ASP A 167 -10.42 -17.69 3.63
CA ASP A 167 -10.68 -16.46 2.88
C ASP A 167 -12.16 -16.34 2.52
N THR A 168 -12.73 -17.38 1.90
CA THR A 168 -14.15 -17.39 1.50
C THR A 168 -15.09 -17.38 2.70
N GLN A 169 -14.75 -18.05 3.80
CA GLN A 169 -15.56 -17.98 5.03
C GLN A 169 -15.57 -16.56 5.62
N ASN A 170 -14.44 -15.84 5.57
CA ASN A 170 -14.38 -14.44 5.98
C ASN A 170 -15.22 -13.55 5.05
N ASP A 171 -15.14 -13.74 3.74
CA ASP A 171 -15.96 -13.00 2.77
C ASP A 171 -17.45 -13.23 3.03
N ILE A 172 -17.87 -14.48 3.24
CA ILE A 172 -19.26 -14.86 3.55
C ILE A 172 -19.72 -14.15 4.82
N LYS A 173 -18.89 -14.13 5.87
CA LYS A 173 -19.21 -13.45 7.12
C LYS A 173 -19.41 -11.94 6.93
N LEU A 174 -18.52 -11.29 6.19
CA LEU A 174 -18.63 -9.86 5.90
C LEU A 174 -19.87 -9.53 5.05
N LEU A 175 -20.17 -10.36 4.05
CA LEU A 175 -21.37 -10.22 3.23
C LEU A 175 -22.64 -10.45 4.03
N ARG A 176 -22.67 -11.42 4.95
CA ARG A 176 -23.79 -11.64 5.88
C ARG A 176 -24.08 -10.38 6.69
N SER A 177 -23.08 -9.82 7.36
CA SER A 177 -23.24 -8.60 8.15
C SER A 177 -23.70 -7.40 7.30
N GLN A 178 -23.18 -7.28 6.07
CA GLN A 178 -23.65 -6.22 5.16
C GLN A 178 -25.11 -6.43 4.76
N VAL A 179 -25.49 -7.64 4.39
CA VAL A 179 -26.86 -7.96 3.95
C VAL A 179 -27.86 -7.80 5.09
N GLU A 180 -27.50 -8.17 6.32
CA GLU A 180 -28.32 -7.89 7.50
C GLU A 180 -28.59 -6.40 7.66
N SER A 181 -27.55 -5.56 7.56
CA SER A 181 -27.70 -4.10 7.60
C SER A 181 -28.54 -3.56 6.44
N ASP A 182 -28.37 -4.13 5.25
CA ASP A 182 -29.14 -3.75 4.06
C ASP A 182 -30.63 -4.09 4.20
N LEU A 183 -30.96 -5.23 4.80
CA LEU A 183 -32.33 -5.66 5.10
C LEU A 183 -32.98 -4.74 6.13
N GLU A 184 -32.26 -4.37 7.19
CA GLU A 184 -32.74 -3.40 8.20
C GLU A 184 -33.03 -2.03 7.58
N GLN A 185 -32.20 -1.61 6.62
CA GLN A 185 -32.36 -0.34 5.90
C GLN A 185 -33.37 -0.41 4.75
N GLY A 186 -33.91 -1.60 4.44
CA GLY A 186 -34.85 -1.80 3.34
C GLY A 186 -34.23 -1.56 1.95
N VAL A 187 -32.94 -1.85 1.79
CA VAL A 187 -32.24 -1.69 0.50
C VAL A 187 -32.86 -2.64 -0.54
N PRO A 188 -33.31 -2.13 -1.70
CA PRO A 188 -33.88 -2.97 -2.75
C PRO A 188 -32.90 -4.05 -3.24
N GLY A 189 -33.38 -5.29 -3.34
CA GLY A 189 -32.60 -6.43 -3.82
C GLY A 189 -31.83 -7.19 -2.75
N ALA A 190 -31.85 -6.76 -1.49
CA ALA A 190 -31.32 -7.53 -0.38
C ALA A 190 -32.21 -8.76 -0.09
N VAL A 191 -31.60 -9.93 0.06
CA VAL A 191 -32.27 -11.21 0.34
C VAL A 191 -31.63 -11.84 1.59
N PRO A 192 -32.40 -12.33 2.57
CA PRO A 192 -31.83 -12.97 3.76
C PRO A 192 -30.94 -14.16 3.39
N ILE A 193 -29.77 -14.23 4.03
CA ILE A 193 -28.84 -15.35 3.87
C ILE A 193 -29.17 -16.39 4.95
N PRO A 194 -29.55 -17.63 4.58
CA PRO A 194 -29.89 -18.71 5.53
C PRO A 194 -28.76 -19.00 6.52
N SER A 195 -29.04 -19.62 7.67
CA SER A 195 -27.98 -20.09 8.57
C SER A 195 -27.14 -21.18 7.89
N ASP A 196 -25.93 -21.44 8.41
CA ASP A 196 -25.05 -22.46 7.83
C ASP A 196 -25.66 -23.88 7.89
N ASP A 197 -26.62 -24.09 8.80
CA ASP A 197 -27.39 -25.33 8.97
C ASP A 197 -28.34 -25.62 7.79
N ALA A 198 -28.70 -24.60 7.01
CA ALA A 198 -29.54 -24.73 5.82
C ALA A 198 -28.83 -25.43 4.65
N GLY A 199 -27.50 -25.58 4.75
CA GLY A 199 -26.68 -26.23 3.74
C GLY A 199 -26.00 -25.26 2.79
N LYS A 200 -24.79 -25.64 2.37
CA LYS A 200 -23.87 -24.86 1.54
C LYS A 200 -24.52 -24.28 0.27
N GLU A 201 -25.37 -25.06 -0.39
CA GLU A 201 -25.97 -24.67 -1.67
C GLU A 201 -26.98 -23.52 -1.52
N GLU A 202 -27.78 -23.53 -0.46
CA GLU A 202 -28.75 -22.47 -0.18
C GLU A 202 -28.06 -21.16 0.21
N VAL A 203 -27.01 -21.24 1.02
CA VAL A 203 -26.19 -20.08 1.41
C VAL A 203 -25.55 -19.45 0.17
N ILE A 204 -24.94 -20.26 -0.71
CA ILE A 204 -24.32 -19.76 -1.94
C ILE A 204 -25.37 -19.10 -2.85
N ALA A 205 -26.54 -19.72 -3.03
CA ALA A 205 -27.60 -19.14 -3.87
C ALA A 205 -28.06 -17.76 -3.37
N ALA A 206 -28.24 -17.61 -2.05
CA ALA A 206 -28.58 -16.33 -1.44
C ALA A 206 -27.47 -15.29 -1.61
N LEU A 207 -26.20 -15.68 -1.44
CA LEU A 207 -25.05 -14.79 -1.64
C LEU A 207 -24.94 -14.33 -3.11
N VAL A 208 -25.12 -15.24 -4.07
CA VAL A 208 -25.12 -14.90 -5.50
C VAL A 208 -26.19 -13.87 -5.83
N ALA A 209 -27.41 -14.05 -5.31
CA ALA A 209 -28.52 -13.11 -5.53
C ALA A 209 -28.21 -11.72 -4.96
N ASN A 210 -27.67 -11.65 -3.75
CA ASN A 210 -27.28 -10.38 -3.12
C ASN A 210 -26.12 -9.70 -3.88
N VAL A 211 -25.08 -10.45 -4.26
CA VAL A 211 -23.94 -9.92 -5.01
C VAL A 211 -24.38 -9.39 -6.38
N ASP A 212 -25.23 -10.12 -7.10
CA ASP A 212 -25.78 -9.66 -8.38
C ASP A 212 -26.59 -8.35 -8.22
N ALA A 213 -27.42 -8.26 -7.18
CA ALA A 213 -28.15 -7.02 -6.87
C ALA A 213 -27.20 -5.86 -6.53
N MET A 214 -26.16 -6.10 -5.72
CA MET A 214 -25.17 -5.09 -5.35
C MET A 214 -24.37 -4.58 -6.56
N ILE A 215 -23.98 -5.48 -7.47
CA ILE A 215 -23.26 -5.14 -8.71
C ILE A 215 -24.17 -4.34 -9.64
N LYS A 216 -25.43 -4.77 -9.85
CA LYS A 216 -26.40 -4.05 -10.69
C LYS A 216 -26.70 -2.65 -10.19
N ALA A 217 -26.63 -2.44 -8.87
CA ALA A 217 -26.83 -1.14 -8.24
C ALA A 217 -25.54 -0.31 -8.09
N ASP A 218 -24.41 -0.74 -8.69
CA ASP A 218 -23.08 -0.10 -8.59
C ASP A 218 -22.68 0.26 -7.13
N ARG A 219 -22.98 -0.65 -6.19
CA ARG A 219 -22.76 -0.39 -4.77
C ARG A 219 -21.28 -0.55 -4.41
N LYS A 220 -20.68 0.51 -3.89
CA LYS A 220 -19.26 0.55 -3.49
C LYS A 220 -19.07 0.08 -2.04
N ILE A 221 -19.23 -1.22 -1.82
CA ILE A 221 -19.19 -1.86 -0.49
C ILE A 221 -17.84 -2.56 -0.28
N THR A 222 -17.25 -2.44 0.90
CA THR A 222 -15.99 -3.13 1.25
C THR A 222 -16.10 -4.66 1.11
N ALA A 223 -17.14 -5.28 1.68
CA ALA A 223 -17.36 -6.73 1.60
C ALA A 223 -17.45 -7.24 0.15
N LEU A 224 -18.11 -6.48 -0.73
CA LEU A 224 -18.19 -6.83 -2.16
C LEU A 224 -16.82 -6.74 -2.84
N LYS A 225 -16.04 -5.69 -2.53
CA LYS A 225 -14.70 -5.50 -3.11
C LYS A 225 -13.72 -6.61 -2.73
N GLU A 226 -13.78 -7.09 -1.48
CA GLU A 226 -12.94 -8.21 -1.04
C GLU A 226 -13.28 -9.49 -1.80
N LEU A 227 -14.57 -9.87 -1.86
CA LEU A 227 -15.02 -11.03 -2.63
C LEU A 227 -14.64 -10.92 -4.11
N GLN A 228 -14.87 -9.77 -4.74
CA GLN A 228 -14.48 -9.52 -6.14
C GLN A 228 -12.97 -9.75 -6.35
N GLY A 229 -12.14 -9.28 -5.42
CA GLY A 229 -10.70 -9.54 -5.41
C GLY A 229 -10.35 -11.03 -5.42
N HIS A 230 -11.03 -11.85 -4.61
CA HIS A 230 -10.82 -13.30 -4.54
C HIS A 230 -11.34 -14.05 -5.77
N ILE A 231 -12.48 -13.62 -6.33
CA ILE A 231 -13.00 -14.16 -7.59
C ILE A 231 -12.03 -13.88 -8.74
N TRP A 232 -11.53 -12.65 -8.84
CA TRP A 232 -10.52 -12.30 -9.85
C TRP A 232 -9.24 -13.10 -9.65
N ARG A 233 -8.75 -13.24 -8.41
CA ARG A 233 -7.57 -14.08 -8.11
C ARG A 233 -7.73 -15.47 -8.71
N THR A 234 -8.89 -16.10 -8.48
CA THR A 234 -9.21 -17.42 -9.03
C THR A 234 -9.20 -17.41 -10.56
N GLY A 235 -9.73 -16.37 -11.21
CA GLY A 235 -9.74 -16.25 -12.66
C GLY A 235 -8.34 -16.09 -13.25
N TYR A 236 -7.50 -15.26 -12.64
CA TYR A 236 -6.11 -15.09 -13.08
C TYR A 236 -5.28 -16.36 -12.86
N GLU A 237 -5.45 -17.04 -11.73
CA GLU A 237 -4.77 -18.32 -11.43
C GLU A 237 -5.15 -19.45 -12.38
N LYS A 238 -6.39 -19.44 -12.89
CA LYS A 238 -6.90 -20.45 -13.83
C LYS A 238 -6.70 -20.12 -15.31
N ASP A 239 -5.98 -19.04 -15.63
CA ASP A 239 -5.82 -18.56 -17.01
C ASP A 239 -7.16 -18.16 -17.68
N GLU A 240 -8.21 -17.87 -16.90
CA GLU A 240 -9.51 -17.42 -17.40
C GLU A 240 -9.57 -15.88 -17.56
N LEU A 241 -8.69 -15.17 -16.84
CA LEU A 241 -8.49 -13.73 -16.94
C LEU A 241 -7.05 -13.40 -17.32
N GLU A 242 -6.92 -12.38 -18.15
CA GLU A 242 -5.67 -11.74 -18.54
C GLU A 242 -5.84 -10.22 -18.45
N GLY A 243 -4.86 -9.54 -17.85
CA GLY A 243 -4.84 -8.09 -17.73
C GLY A 243 -4.53 -7.47 -19.09
N ILE A 244 -5.28 -6.44 -19.47
CA ILE A 244 -5.03 -5.75 -20.75
C ILE A 244 -4.36 -4.42 -20.44
N VAL A 245 -3.15 -4.20 -20.98
CA VAL A 245 -2.50 -2.89 -20.98
C VAL A 245 -2.22 -2.44 -22.41
N TYR A 246 -2.13 -1.13 -22.63
CA TYR A 246 -1.75 -0.60 -23.95
C TYR A 246 -0.31 -0.98 -24.32
N ASP A 247 -0.05 -1.17 -25.62
CA ASP A 247 1.23 -1.66 -26.14
C ASP A 247 2.44 -0.78 -25.76
N ASP A 248 2.23 0.51 -25.52
CA ASP A 248 3.30 1.45 -25.15
C ASP A 248 3.63 1.43 -23.64
N VAL A 249 2.79 0.81 -22.80
CA VAL A 249 2.97 0.79 -21.35
C VAL A 249 4.18 -0.05 -20.94
N PRO A 250 4.38 -1.31 -21.41
CA PRO A 250 5.54 -2.11 -21.03
C PRO A 250 6.87 -1.44 -21.41
N GLU A 251 6.96 -0.87 -22.62
CA GLU A 251 8.17 -0.19 -23.10
C GLU A 251 8.53 1.03 -22.23
N ALA A 252 7.52 1.83 -21.86
CA ALA A 252 7.72 2.97 -20.98
C ALA A 252 8.13 2.56 -19.56
N LEU A 253 7.45 1.55 -18.98
CA LEU A 253 7.79 1.02 -17.66
C LEU A 253 9.23 0.49 -17.61
N GLU A 254 9.67 -0.23 -18.64
CA GLU A 254 11.03 -0.74 -18.74
C GLU A 254 12.06 0.38 -18.85
N LYS A 255 11.79 1.38 -19.71
CA LYS A 255 12.62 2.58 -19.85
C LYS A 255 12.78 3.32 -18.53
N TRP A 256 11.67 3.60 -17.83
CA TRP A 256 11.70 4.30 -16.54
C TRP A 256 12.44 3.50 -15.47
N HIS A 257 12.24 2.18 -15.44
CA HIS A 257 12.96 1.29 -14.53
C HIS A 257 14.48 1.31 -14.80
N ALA A 258 14.90 1.26 -16.07
CA ALA A 258 16.31 1.34 -16.47
C ALA A 258 16.95 2.69 -16.12
N LEU A 259 16.17 3.77 -16.11
CA LEU A 259 16.59 5.11 -15.67
C LEU A 259 16.57 5.28 -14.14
N GLY A 260 16.14 4.25 -13.39
CA GLY A 260 16.05 4.29 -11.92
C GLY A 260 14.83 5.04 -11.38
N ILE A 261 13.89 5.44 -12.24
CA ILE A 261 12.64 6.11 -11.86
C ILE A 261 11.71 5.09 -11.19
N LYS A 262 11.14 5.45 -10.05
CA LYS A 262 10.21 4.59 -9.31
C LYS A 262 8.79 4.79 -9.82
N VAL A 263 8.15 3.70 -10.21
CA VAL A 263 6.78 3.73 -10.73
C VAL A 263 5.81 3.11 -9.72
N TYR A 264 4.71 3.80 -9.46
CA TYR A 264 3.66 3.38 -8.55
C TYR A 264 2.31 3.41 -9.26
N ILE A 265 1.35 2.64 -8.78
CA ILE A 265 -0.03 2.67 -9.26
C ILE A 265 -0.91 3.32 -8.21
N TYR A 266 -1.86 4.15 -8.63
CA TYR A 266 -2.94 4.65 -7.77
C TYR A 266 -4.29 4.48 -8.46
N SER A 267 -5.13 3.59 -7.95
CA SER A 267 -6.44 3.27 -8.53
C SER A 267 -7.52 3.08 -7.48
N SER A 268 -8.78 3.14 -7.91
CA SER A 268 -9.93 2.89 -7.04
C SER A 268 -10.13 1.40 -6.69
N GLY A 269 -9.55 0.50 -7.51
CA GLY A 269 -9.48 -0.93 -7.24
C GLY A 269 -8.54 -1.25 -6.07
N SER A 270 -8.82 -2.33 -5.34
CA SER A 270 -7.98 -2.76 -4.22
C SER A 270 -6.56 -3.09 -4.67
N ARG A 271 -5.56 -2.92 -3.80
CA ARG A 271 -4.16 -3.28 -4.12
C ARG A 271 -4.02 -4.74 -4.61
N LEU A 272 -4.84 -5.65 -4.11
CA LEU A 272 -4.90 -7.03 -4.61
C LEU A 272 -5.28 -7.07 -6.10
N ALA A 273 -6.38 -6.41 -6.48
CA ALA A 273 -6.83 -6.35 -7.87
C ALA A 273 -5.77 -5.72 -8.79
N GLN A 274 -5.13 -4.65 -8.34
CA GLN A 274 -4.05 -4.01 -9.10
C GLN A 274 -2.87 -4.97 -9.34
N ARG A 275 -2.45 -5.70 -8.29
CA ARG A 275 -1.39 -6.72 -8.40
C ARG A 275 -1.76 -7.87 -9.33
N LEU A 276 -3.04 -8.22 -9.42
CA LEU A 276 -3.52 -9.26 -10.33
C LEU A 276 -3.45 -8.78 -11.79
N ILE A 277 -3.97 -7.58 -12.06
CA ILE A 277 -3.96 -6.97 -13.41
C ILE A 277 -2.52 -6.93 -13.96
N PHE A 278 -1.58 -6.33 -13.21
CA PHE A 278 -0.20 -6.19 -13.69
C PHE A 278 0.64 -7.48 -13.57
N GLY A 279 0.17 -8.47 -12.81
CA GLY A 279 0.89 -9.74 -12.61
C GLY A 279 0.78 -10.70 -13.79
N LYS A 280 -0.25 -10.52 -14.62
CA LYS A 280 -0.51 -11.37 -15.78
C LYS A 280 -1.22 -10.57 -16.86
N THR A 281 -0.45 -9.78 -17.60
CA THR A 281 -0.98 -9.00 -18.70
C THR A 281 -0.79 -9.72 -20.03
N ASN A 282 -1.37 -9.17 -21.09
CA ASN A 282 -1.07 -9.47 -22.50
C ASN A 282 0.41 -9.27 -22.91
N HIS A 283 1.25 -8.76 -22.00
CA HIS A 283 2.70 -8.64 -22.16
C HIS A 283 3.49 -9.36 -21.04
N GLY A 284 2.86 -10.26 -20.30
CA GLY A 284 3.45 -11.00 -19.18
C GLY A 284 3.37 -10.27 -17.84
N ASP A 285 4.27 -10.61 -16.91
CA ASP A 285 4.30 -9.99 -15.58
C ASP A 285 5.06 -8.66 -15.61
N LEU A 286 4.33 -7.56 -15.41
CA LEU A 286 4.87 -6.19 -15.38
C LEU A 286 5.21 -5.70 -13.97
N ARG A 287 4.88 -6.47 -12.92
CA ARG A 287 5.12 -6.05 -11.52
C ARG A 287 6.58 -5.81 -11.20
N LYS A 288 7.49 -6.44 -11.94
CA LYS A 288 8.95 -6.20 -11.84
C LYS A 288 9.34 -4.72 -12.03
N TYR A 289 8.55 -3.95 -12.78
CA TYR A 289 8.80 -2.54 -13.02
C TYR A 289 8.09 -1.62 -12.01
N LEU A 290 7.16 -2.16 -11.21
CA LEU A 290 6.35 -1.40 -10.25
C LEU A 290 6.97 -1.47 -8.85
N SER A 291 7.00 -0.33 -8.18
CA SER A 291 7.57 -0.14 -6.84
C SER A 291 6.51 -0.17 -5.72
N GLY A 292 5.23 -0.04 -6.06
CA GLY A 292 4.14 -0.11 -5.08
C GLY A 292 2.77 0.22 -5.66
N PHE A 293 1.75 0.06 -4.83
CA PHE A 293 0.34 0.23 -5.17
C PHE A 293 -0.37 1.03 -4.07
N PHE A 294 -1.11 2.06 -4.48
CA PHE A 294 -2.01 2.85 -3.66
C PHE A 294 -3.45 2.59 -4.11
N ASP A 295 -4.35 2.56 -3.14
CA ASP A 295 -5.79 2.44 -3.35
C ASP A 295 -6.54 3.43 -2.46
N THR A 296 -7.86 3.36 -2.44
CA THR A 296 -8.70 4.32 -1.69
C THR A 296 -8.48 4.32 -0.17
N THR A 297 -7.64 3.43 0.38
CA THR A 297 -7.25 3.52 1.80
C THR A 297 -6.41 4.76 2.08
N VAL A 298 -5.71 5.30 1.08
CA VAL A 298 -5.00 6.60 1.14
C VAL A 298 -5.97 7.79 1.00
N GLY A 299 -7.22 7.52 0.65
CA GLY A 299 -8.30 8.48 0.41
C GLY A 299 -8.77 8.51 -1.04
N ASN A 300 -9.71 9.41 -1.33
CA ASN A 300 -10.38 9.52 -2.62
C ASN A 300 -9.48 10.20 -3.66
N LYS A 301 -9.42 9.62 -4.88
CA LYS A 301 -8.59 10.14 -5.99
C LYS A 301 -8.92 11.57 -6.42
N LYS A 302 -10.09 12.10 -6.06
CA LYS A 302 -10.50 13.48 -6.37
C LYS A 302 -10.18 14.47 -5.24
N GLU A 303 -9.59 14.01 -4.14
CA GLU A 303 -9.23 14.83 -3.00
C GLU A 303 -7.73 15.12 -2.98
N THR A 304 -7.38 16.40 -2.88
CA THR A 304 -5.98 16.84 -2.79
C THR A 304 -5.21 16.18 -1.64
N ARG A 305 -5.89 15.93 -0.51
CA ARG A 305 -5.30 15.28 0.66
C ARG A 305 -4.70 13.90 0.34
N SER A 306 -5.31 13.14 -0.56
CA SER A 306 -4.79 11.82 -0.93
C SER A 306 -3.42 11.90 -1.61
N TYR A 307 -3.18 12.95 -2.40
CA TYR A 307 -1.88 13.15 -3.06
C TYR A 307 -0.82 13.71 -2.11
N VAL A 308 -1.23 14.47 -1.09
CA VAL A 308 -0.34 14.86 0.02
C VAL A 308 0.13 13.60 0.76
N GLU A 309 -0.79 12.72 1.13
CA GLU A 309 -0.46 11.45 1.80
C GLU A 309 0.41 10.53 0.93
N ILE A 310 0.15 10.47 -0.38
CA ILE A 310 1.02 9.73 -1.33
C ILE A 310 2.42 10.35 -1.34
N SER A 311 2.54 11.68 -1.44
CA SER A 311 3.84 12.35 -1.44
C SER A 311 4.63 12.07 -0.15
N GLU A 312 3.97 12.11 1.00
CA GLU A 312 4.56 11.79 2.31
C GLU A 312 4.96 10.32 2.41
N SER A 313 4.09 9.40 1.95
CA SER A 313 4.34 7.96 1.92
C SER A 313 5.53 7.58 1.02
N LEU A 314 5.72 8.32 -0.08
CA LEU A 314 6.84 8.14 -0.99
C LEU A 314 8.15 8.75 -0.48
N GLY A 315 8.07 9.65 0.53
CA GLY A 315 9.23 10.28 1.12
C GLY A 315 10.01 11.19 0.16
N VAL A 316 9.32 11.82 -0.79
CA VAL A 316 9.96 12.78 -1.71
C VAL A 316 10.17 14.12 -1.03
N ASP A 317 11.28 14.81 -1.34
CA ASP A 317 11.59 16.13 -0.77
C ASP A 317 10.63 17.21 -1.29
N LYS A 318 10.18 17.09 -2.55
CA LYS A 318 9.26 18.01 -3.20
C LYS A 318 8.13 17.23 -3.87
N PRO A 319 6.86 17.60 -3.65
CA PRO A 319 5.74 16.97 -4.36
C PRO A 319 5.87 17.06 -5.89
N SER A 320 6.52 18.11 -6.41
CA SER A 320 6.79 18.30 -7.84
C SER A 320 7.72 17.25 -8.46
N ASP A 321 8.43 16.46 -7.64
CA ASP A 321 9.27 15.36 -8.10
C ASP A 321 8.43 14.12 -8.48
N ILE A 322 7.12 14.15 -8.20
CA ILE A 322 6.14 13.13 -8.58
C ILE A 322 5.36 13.62 -9.80
N LEU A 323 5.42 12.82 -10.87
CA LEU A 323 4.52 12.95 -12.02
C LEU A 323 3.34 12.00 -11.85
N PHE A 324 2.12 12.54 -11.79
CA PHE A 324 0.88 11.78 -11.83
C PHE A 324 0.29 11.76 -13.25
N VAL A 325 -0.07 10.58 -13.73
CA VAL A 325 -0.71 10.38 -15.04
C VAL A 325 -2.09 9.75 -14.84
N THR A 326 -3.13 10.41 -15.33
CA THR A 326 -4.54 9.97 -15.24
C THR A 326 -5.31 10.46 -16.46
N ASP A 327 -6.43 9.83 -16.82
CA ASP A 327 -7.37 10.35 -17.80
C ASP A 327 -8.39 11.32 -17.19
N VAL A 328 -8.54 11.32 -15.86
CA VAL A 328 -9.60 12.05 -15.16
C VAL A 328 -9.14 13.46 -14.76
N TYR A 329 -9.79 14.47 -15.34
CA TYR A 329 -9.50 15.88 -15.08
C TYR A 329 -9.53 16.27 -13.58
N GLN A 330 -10.52 15.78 -12.82
CA GLN A 330 -10.64 16.11 -11.40
C GLN A 330 -9.49 15.52 -10.58
N GLU A 331 -8.97 14.36 -10.96
CA GLU A 331 -7.83 13.73 -10.29
C GLU A 331 -6.53 14.50 -10.59
N ALA A 332 -6.32 14.90 -11.86
CA ALA A 332 -5.20 15.77 -12.23
C ALA A 332 -5.23 17.11 -11.49
N THR A 333 -6.42 17.70 -11.33
CA THR A 333 -6.63 18.93 -10.55
C THR A 333 -6.29 18.73 -9.07
N ALA A 334 -6.74 17.63 -8.47
CA ALA A 334 -6.46 17.31 -7.09
C ALA A 334 -4.96 17.09 -6.84
N ALA A 335 -4.27 16.38 -7.75
CA ALA A 335 -2.82 16.16 -7.68
C ALA A 335 -2.03 17.47 -7.81
N LYS A 336 -2.40 18.33 -8.78
CA LYS A 336 -1.76 19.65 -8.94
C LYS A 336 -1.99 20.55 -7.72
N GLY A 337 -3.16 20.45 -7.09
CA GLY A 337 -3.46 21.13 -5.82
C GLY A 337 -2.57 20.69 -4.65
N ALA A 338 -2.01 19.48 -4.69
CA ALA A 338 -1.05 18.96 -3.71
C ALA A 338 0.41 19.28 -4.08
N GLY A 339 0.63 19.95 -5.21
CA GLY A 339 1.96 20.34 -5.71
C GLY A 339 2.64 19.31 -6.61
N LEU A 340 1.96 18.22 -6.99
CA LEU A 340 2.48 17.23 -7.93
C LEU A 340 2.49 17.79 -9.36
N GLU A 341 3.37 17.27 -10.21
CA GLU A 341 3.18 17.41 -11.66
C GLU A 341 2.11 16.45 -12.13
N ALA A 342 1.25 16.89 -13.06
CA ALA A 342 0.12 16.12 -13.54
C ALA A 342 -0.01 16.21 -15.06
N VAL A 343 -0.20 15.06 -15.69
CA VAL A 343 -0.40 14.92 -17.15
C VAL A 343 -1.68 14.12 -17.39
N ILE A 344 -2.46 14.56 -18.38
CA ILE A 344 -3.70 13.87 -18.76
C ILE A 344 -3.43 12.89 -19.90
N SER A 345 -3.77 11.61 -19.67
CA SER A 345 -3.72 10.55 -20.66
C SER A 345 -4.98 10.56 -21.52
N ILE A 346 -4.80 10.69 -22.84
CA ILE A 346 -5.89 10.61 -23.83
C ILE A 346 -5.79 9.27 -24.54
N ARG A 347 -6.67 8.34 -24.17
CA ARG A 347 -6.78 7.02 -24.78
C ARG A 347 -8.13 6.83 -25.47
N PRO A 348 -8.24 5.87 -26.40
CA PRO A 348 -9.52 5.53 -27.02
C PRO A 348 -10.58 5.16 -25.96
N GLY A 349 -11.75 5.78 -26.03
CA GLY A 349 -12.86 5.56 -25.09
C GLY A 349 -12.92 6.52 -23.89
N ASN A 350 -11.89 7.33 -23.65
CA ASN A 350 -11.90 8.31 -22.57
C ASN A 350 -12.95 9.41 -22.83
N GLY A 351 -13.53 9.95 -21.74
CA GLY A 351 -14.51 11.03 -21.82
C GLY A 351 -13.92 12.36 -22.34
N PRO A 352 -14.76 13.28 -22.80
CA PRO A 352 -14.30 14.59 -23.26
C PRO A 352 -13.71 15.42 -22.11
N LEU A 353 -12.62 16.12 -22.38
CA LEU A 353 -12.01 17.06 -21.43
C LEU A 353 -12.64 18.45 -21.56
N PRO A 354 -12.72 19.23 -20.45
CA PRO A 354 -13.13 20.63 -20.52
C PRO A 354 -12.22 21.45 -21.45
N GLU A 355 -12.79 22.43 -22.15
CA GLU A 355 -11.98 23.38 -22.94
C GLU A 355 -11.03 24.15 -22.03
N ASN A 356 -9.79 24.38 -22.50
CA ASN A 356 -8.76 25.14 -21.78
C ASN A 356 -8.43 24.61 -20.37
N HIS A 357 -8.46 23.28 -20.19
CA HIS A 357 -8.16 22.62 -18.92
C HIS A 357 -6.73 22.87 -18.37
N GLY A 358 -5.79 23.37 -19.19
CA GLY A 358 -4.48 23.85 -18.74
C GLY A 358 -3.44 22.77 -18.39
N PHE A 359 -3.76 21.49 -18.59
CA PHE A 359 -2.85 20.37 -18.35
C PHE A 359 -2.13 19.94 -19.64
N LYS A 360 -0.90 19.44 -19.54
CA LYS A 360 -0.25 18.72 -20.64
C LYS A 360 -1.04 17.43 -20.90
N THR A 361 -1.26 17.10 -22.17
CA THR A 361 -1.90 15.86 -22.58
C THR A 361 -0.91 14.98 -23.33
N ILE A 362 -1.06 13.67 -23.18
CA ILE A 362 -0.30 12.65 -23.91
C ILE A 362 -1.26 11.61 -24.48
N LYS A 363 -0.91 11.00 -25.61
CA LYS A 363 -1.63 9.88 -26.21
C LYS A 363 -0.86 8.56 -26.07
N SER A 364 0.43 8.65 -25.76
CA SER A 364 1.29 7.53 -25.41
C SER A 364 2.29 7.92 -24.32
N PHE A 365 2.68 6.94 -23.51
CA PHE A 365 3.72 7.09 -22.50
C PHE A 365 5.11 7.32 -23.10
N SER A 366 5.32 7.11 -24.41
CA SER A 366 6.55 7.50 -25.09
C SER A 366 6.79 9.02 -25.11
N GLU A 367 5.75 9.83 -24.84
CA GLU A 367 5.80 11.30 -24.78
C GLU A 367 6.27 11.84 -23.41
N ILE A 368 6.61 10.93 -22.49
CA ILE A 368 7.25 11.16 -21.19
C ILE A 368 8.71 10.66 -21.27
#